data_AF-A0A432EY96-F1
#
_entry.id   AF-A0A432EY96-F1
#
_cell.length_a   1.000
_cell.length_b   1.000
_cell.length_c   1.000
_cell.angle_alpha   90.00
_cell.angle_beta   90.00
_cell.angle_gamma   90.00
#
_symmetry.space_group_name_H-M   'P 1'
#
loop_
_entity.id
_entity.type
_entity.pdbx_description
1 polymer ?
#
loop_
_entity_poly.entity_id
_entity_poly.type
_entity_poly.pdbx_seq_one_letter_code
_entity_poly.pdbx_strand_id
1 'polypeptide(L)'
;MQGIHHPAYRDTHQEASLLLKQPTMAVIKGDGGETEWNPDMKNLVRSIKNEQLIEEEWSPLFPKRHVKDKKLDPSKLAKVWNGSVDDEYGVGAIIGTTAITLYTMNKADSHEAALEMAKDWWDARDKSRF
;
A
#
# COMPACT_ATOMS: atom_id res chain seq x y z
N MET A 1 7.52 5.42 3.24
CA MET A 1 6.22 5.60 2.56
C MET A 1 5.47 6.71 3.26
N GLN A 2 4.76 7.55 2.52
CA GLN A 2 4.04 8.71 3.03
C GLN A 2 2.62 8.72 2.47
N GLY A 3 1.62 9.02 3.30
CA GLY A 3 0.23 9.17 2.91
C GLY A 3 -0.16 10.64 2.80
N ILE A 4 -1.04 10.96 1.86
CA ILE A 4 -1.65 12.29 1.74
C ILE A 4 -3.18 12.18 1.69
N HIS A 5 -3.85 13.21 2.21
CA HIS A 5 -5.31 13.30 2.16
C HIS A 5 -5.82 13.92 0.84
N HIS A 6 -5.04 14.82 0.21
CA HIS A 6 -5.43 15.50 -1.03
C HIS A 6 -4.41 15.27 -2.15
N PRO A 7 -4.84 14.93 -3.39
CA PRO A 7 -3.95 14.69 -4.53
C PRO A 7 -2.86 15.74 -4.78
N ALA A 8 -3.19 17.00 -4.54
CA ALA A 8 -2.29 18.13 -4.81
C ALA A 8 -1.01 18.14 -3.94
N TYR A 9 -0.97 17.34 -2.86
CA TYR A 9 0.21 17.27 -1.99
C TYR A 9 1.28 16.27 -2.45
N ARG A 10 1.05 15.47 -3.51
CA ARG A 10 2.07 14.50 -3.96
C ARG A 10 3.39 15.17 -4.32
N ASP A 11 3.32 16.22 -5.12
CA ASP A 11 4.46 16.94 -5.69
C ASP A 11 5.30 17.55 -4.57
N THR A 12 4.65 18.24 -3.62
CA THR A 12 5.34 18.80 -2.45
C THR A 12 6.09 17.75 -1.64
N HIS A 13 5.48 16.59 -1.39
CA HIS A 13 6.14 15.50 -0.66
C HIS A 13 7.33 14.94 -1.46
N GLN A 14 7.17 14.75 -2.77
CA GLN A 14 8.21 14.23 -3.64
C GLN A 14 9.39 15.19 -3.79
N GLU A 15 9.14 16.45 -4.08
CA GLU A 15 10.16 17.47 -4.23
C GLU A 15 10.88 17.75 -2.91
N ALA A 16 10.14 17.82 -1.79
CA ALA A 16 10.75 17.99 -0.47
C ALA A 16 11.67 16.81 -0.12
N SER A 17 11.26 15.58 -0.39
CA SER A 17 12.09 14.40 -0.18
C SER A 17 13.35 14.40 -1.05
N LEU A 18 13.28 14.92 -2.28
CA LEU A 18 14.45 15.09 -3.16
C LEU A 18 15.42 16.13 -2.59
N LEU A 19 14.90 17.29 -2.15
CA LEU A 19 15.72 18.34 -1.51
C LEU A 19 16.40 17.85 -0.23
N LEU A 20 15.72 17.00 0.54
CA LEU A 20 16.24 16.37 1.75
C LEU A 20 17.18 15.19 1.46
N LYS A 21 17.43 14.87 0.18
CA LYS A 21 18.29 13.75 -0.25
C LYS A 21 17.84 12.40 0.32
N GLN A 22 16.52 12.20 0.44
CA GLN A 22 16.00 10.89 0.81
C GLN A 22 16.32 9.88 -0.30
N PRO A 23 17.02 8.77 0.00
CA PRO A 23 17.52 7.86 -1.03
C PRO A 23 16.39 7.13 -1.75
N THR A 24 15.34 6.77 -1.01
CA THR A 24 14.08 6.27 -1.56
C THR A 24 12.90 6.85 -0.80
N MET A 25 11.80 7.07 -1.51
CA MET A 25 10.55 7.54 -0.94
C MET A 25 9.41 7.12 -1.86
N ALA A 26 8.22 6.88 -1.31
CA ALA A 26 6.98 6.79 -2.07
C ALA A 26 5.86 7.55 -1.34
N VAL A 27 5.07 8.29 -2.11
CA VAL A 27 3.89 9.02 -1.65
C VAL A 27 2.65 8.55 -2.41
N ILE A 28 1.60 8.23 -1.66
CA ILE A 28 0.31 7.79 -2.18
C ILE A 28 -0.83 8.57 -1.54
N LYS A 29 -1.92 8.77 -2.28
CA LYS A 29 -3.18 9.18 -1.65
C LYS A 29 -3.85 7.91 -1.14
N GLY A 30 -3.75 7.67 0.15
CA GLY A 30 -4.35 6.48 0.71
C GLY A 30 -5.82 6.64 1.06
N ASP A 31 -6.42 5.52 1.44
CA ASP A 31 -7.83 5.42 1.78
C ASP A 31 -8.13 6.24 3.05
N GLY A 32 -9.12 7.13 2.99
CA GLY A 32 -9.42 8.03 4.11
C GLY A 32 -8.31 9.05 4.45
N GLY A 33 -7.23 9.11 3.68
CA GLY A 33 -6.04 9.92 3.98
C GLY A 33 -4.96 9.18 4.78
N GLU A 34 -5.17 7.90 5.08
CA GLU A 34 -4.15 7.06 5.72
C GLU A 34 -3.04 6.68 4.73
N THR A 35 -1.93 6.11 5.24
CA THR A 35 -0.86 5.59 4.37
C THR A 35 -1.16 4.14 3.97
N GLU A 36 -2.29 3.95 3.30
CA GLU A 36 -2.84 2.64 2.91
C GLU A 36 -3.41 2.70 1.49
N TRP A 37 -3.10 1.70 0.66
CA TRP A 37 -3.72 1.59 -0.66
C TRP A 37 -5.16 1.05 -0.55
N ASN A 38 -6.12 1.78 -1.13
CA ASN A 38 -7.45 1.26 -1.44
C ASN A 38 -7.42 0.27 -2.63
N PRO A 39 -7.59 -1.05 -2.42
CA PRO A 39 -7.42 -2.07 -3.46
C PRO A 39 -8.48 -2.02 -4.57
N ASP A 40 -9.56 -1.26 -4.40
CA ASP A 40 -10.66 -1.14 -5.38
C ASP A 40 -10.42 0.01 -6.38
N MET A 41 -9.37 0.79 -6.17
CA MET A 41 -9.06 1.98 -6.93
C MET A 41 -7.62 1.94 -7.43
N LYS A 42 -7.39 2.57 -8.58
CA LYS A 42 -6.03 2.77 -9.09
C LYS A 42 -5.19 3.56 -8.10
N ASN A 43 -3.92 3.19 -7.94
CA ASN A 43 -2.99 3.91 -7.09
C ASN A 43 -1.97 4.66 -7.93
N LEU A 44 -1.96 5.98 -7.81
CA LEU A 44 -0.89 6.80 -8.37
C LEU A 44 0.23 6.92 -7.33
N VAL A 45 1.30 6.17 -7.55
CA VAL A 45 2.49 6.11 -6.70
C VAL A 45 3.53 7.04 -7.28
N ARG A 46 3.87 8.10 -6.55
CA ARG A 46 5.05 8.92 -6.85
C ARG A 46 6.20 8.53 -5.96
N SER A 47 7.37 8.34 -6.53
CA SER A 47 8.54 7.86 -5.79
C SER A 47 9.82 8.60 -6.14
N ILE A 48 10.83 8.46 -5.29
CA ILE A 48 12.22 8.82 -5.60
C ILE A 48 13.01 7.53 -5.66
N LYS A 49 13.74 7.32 -6.75
CA LYS A 49 14.78 6.30 -6.85
C LYS A 49 15.97 6.90 -7.57
N ASN A 50 17.17 6.71 -7.02
CA ASN A 50 18.42 7.21 -7.60
C ASN A 50 18.36 8.71 -7.96
N GLU A 51 17.80 9.53 -7.06
CA GLU A 51 17.59 10.98 -7.24
C GLU A 51 16.65 11.36 -8.39
N GLN A 52 15.94 10.40 -8.98
CA GLN A 52 14.94 10.64 -10.03
C GLN A 52 13.52 10.61 -9.45
N LEU A 53 12.70 11.55 -9.92
CA LEU A 53 11.27 11.59 -9.67
C LEU A 53 10.57 10.62 -10.61
N ILE A 54 9.86 9.64 -10.05
CA ILE A 54 9.14 8.61 -10.78
C ILE A 54 7.65 8.72 -10.45
N GLU A 55 6.79 8.45 -11.44
CA GLU A 55 5.34 8.30 -11.27
C GLU A 55 4.89 7.02 -11.95
N GLU A 56 4.14 6.19 -11.22
CA GLU A 56 3.57 4.95 -11.71
C GLU A 56 2.09 4.85 -11.31
N GLU A 57 1.24 4.42 -12.23
CA GLU A 57 -0.18 4.14 -11.95
C GLU A 57 -0.40 2.63 -11.85
N TRP A 58 -0.77 2.16 -10.68
CA TRP A 58 -1.03 0.76 -10.40
C TRP A 58 -2.53 0.50 -10.54
N SER A 59 -2.89 -0.53 -11.31
CA SER A 59 -4.28 -0.95 -11.49
C SER A 59 -4.92 -1.39 -10.17
N PRO A 60 -6.24 -1.19 -9.99
CA PRO A 60 -6.98 -1.80 -8.88
C PRO A 60 -6.72 -3.31 -8.78
N LEU A 61 -6.66 -3.84 -7.56
CA LEU A 61 -6.62 -5.29 -7.34
C LEU A 61 -7.98 -5.93 -7.62
N PHE A 62 -9.07 -5.19 -7.36
CA PHE A 62 -10.42 -5.70 -7.53
C PHE A 62 -11.21 -4.85 -8.54
N PRO A 63 -12.05 -5.48 -9.38
CA PRO A 63 -12.91 -4.76 -10.33
C PRO A 63 -14.15 -4.16 -9.67
N LYS A 64 -14.41 -4.49 -8.40
CA LYS A 64 -15.59 -4.09 -7.63
C LYS A 64 -15.20 -3.14 -6.50
N ARG A 65 -16.17 -2.38 -6.00
CA ARG A 65 -16.03 -1.60 -4.77
C ARG A 65 -16.60 -2.39 -3.60
N HIS A 66 -15.77 -2.65 -2.60
CA HIS A 66 -16.16 -3.24 -1.34
C HIS A 66 -16.98 -2.24 -0.52
N VAL A 67 -17.96 -2.76 0.21
CA VAL A 67 -18.74 -1.97 1.16
C VAL A 67 -18.00 -2.02 2.49
N LYS A 68 -17.59 -0.84 2.99
CA LYS A 68 -16.94 -0.75 4.30
C LYS A 68 -17.93 -1.01 5.42
N ASP A 69 -17.45 -1.64 6.48
CA ASP A 69 -18.23 -1.88 7.68
C ASP A 69 -18.70 -0.54 8.29
N LYS A 70 -19.95 -0.50 8.76
CA LYS A 70 -20.52 0.70 9.38
C LYS A 70 -19.95 0.99 10.78
N LYS A 71 -19.31 -0.01 11.39
CA LYS A 71 -18.73 0.07 12.73
C LYS A 71 -17.33 -0.51 12.68
N LEU A 72 -16.40 0.18 13.32
CA LEU A 72 -15.06 -0.32 13.53
C LEU A 72 -15.07 -1.36 14.66
N ASP A 73 -14.60 -2.58 14.36
CA ASP A 73 -14.31 -3.62 15.36
C ASP A 73 -12.83 -4.02 15.25
N PRO A 74 -11.97 -3.53 16.17
CA PRO A 74 -10.56 -3.86 16.17
C PRO A 74 -10.27 -5.36 16.33
N SER A 75 -11.18 -6.15 16.91
CA SER A 75 -11.00 -7.59 17.07
C SER A 75 -10.95 -8.32 15.71
N LYS A 76 -11.51 -7.70 14.66
CA LYS A 76 -11.49 -8.22 13.29
C LYS A 76 -10.06 -8.31 12.75
N LEU A 77 -9.15 -7.41 13.15
CA LEU A 77 -7.76 -7.39 12.68
C LEU A 77 -7.04 -8.71 12.98
N ALA A 78 -7.13 -9.18 14.23
CA ALA A 78 -6.55 -10.47 14.63
C ALA A 78 -7.22 -11.65 13.92
N LYS A 79 -8.55 -11.61 13.76
CA LYS A 79 -9.32 -12.66 13.06
C LYS A 79 -8.98 -12.75 11.56
N VAL A 80 -8.74 -11.62 10.90
CA VAL A 80 -8.26 -11.59 9.51
C VAL A 80 -6.83 -12.12 9.45
N TRP A 81 -5.98 -11.71 10.39
CA TRP A 81 -4.61 -12.22 10.47
C TRP A 81 -4.56 -13.74 10.62
N ASN A 82 -5.28 -14.33 11.56
CA ASN A 82 -5.26 -15.78 11.76
C ASN A 82 -6.14 -16.56 10.76
N GLY A 83 -6.92 -15.87 9.92
CA GLY A 83 -7.76 -16.46 8.89
C GLY A 83 -9.12 -16.97 9.38
N SER A 84 -9.53 -16.62 10.60
CA SER A 84 -10.87 -16.93 11.14
C SER A 84 -11.99 -16.10 10.49
N VAL A 85 -11.65 -14.98 9.86
CA VAL A 85 -12.57 -14.13 9.11
C VAL A 85 -12.00 -13.88 7.72
N ASP A 86 -12.83 -14.06 6.70
CA ASP A 86 -12.53 -13.65 5.33
C ASP A 86 -12.86 -12.15 5.15
N ASP A 87 -11.88 -11.40 4.65
CA ASP A 87 -11.98 -9.96 4.40
C ASP A 87 -11.13 -9.63 3.16
N GLU A 88 -11.71 -9.85 1.98
CA GLU A 88 -11.04 -9.62 0.69
C GLU A 88 -10.47 -8.19 0.57
N TYR A 89 -11.22 -7.19 1.05
CA TYR A 89 -10.76 -5.81 1.07
C TYR A 89 -9.56 -5.62 1.98
N GLY A 90 -9.66 -6.04 3.24
CA GLY A 90 -8.60 -5.88 4.22
C GLY A 90 -7.32 -6.60 3.81
N VAL A 91 -7.44 -7.82 3.28
CA VAL A 91 -6.32 -8.58 2.73
C VAL A 91 -5.69 -7.87 1.52
N GLY A 92 -6.51 -7.36 0.59
CA GLY A 92 -6.03 -6.59 -0.55
C GLY A 92 -5.29 -5.31 -0.14
N ALA A 93 -5.80 -4.58 0.86
CA ALA A 93 -5.17 -3.38 1.40
C ALA A 93 -3.81 -3.71 2.05
N ILE A 94 -3.72 -4.79 2.82
CA ILE A 94 -2.47 -5.27 3.44
C ILE A 94 -1.44 -5.63 2.36
N ILE A 95 -1.81 -6.49 1.41
CA ILE A 95 -0.92 -6.96 0.35
C ILE A 95 -0.46 -5.79 -0.51
N GLY A 96 -1.39 -4.95 -0.97
CA GLY A 96 -1.10 -3.81 -1.81
C GLY A 96 -0.18 -2.78 -1.15
N THR A 97 -0.45 -2.44 0.11
CA THR A 97 0.37 -1.49 0.88
C THR A 97 1.77 -2.05 1.17
N THR A 98 1.85 -3.35 1.46
CA THR A 98 3.12 -4.07 1.63
C THR A 98 3.93 -4.05 0.33
N ALA A 99 3.30 -4.29 -0.82
CA ALA A 99 3.95 -4.26 -2.12
C ALA A 99 4.56 -2.90 -2.45
N ILE A 100 3.85 -1.79 -2.20
CA ILE A 100 4.40 -0.43 -2.38
C ILE A 100 5.63 -0.23 -1.50
N THR A 101 5.58 -0.71 -0.26
CA THR A 101 6.71 -0.64 0.68
C THR A 101 7.91 -1.44 0.18
N LEU A 102 7.71 -2.70 -0.24
CA LEU A 102 8.75 -3.57 -0.80
C LEU A 102 9.39 -2.94 -2.05
N TYR A 103 8.58 -2.43 -2.95
CA TYR A 103 9.06 -1.76 -4.16
C TYR A 103 9.84 -0.47 -3.85
N THR A 104 9.41 0.31 -2.86
CA THR A 104 10.13 1.51 -2.38
C THR A 104 11.47 1.15 -1.74
N MET A 105 11.55 0.00 -1.09
CA MET A 105 12.77 -0.52 -0.47
C MET A 105 13.71 -1.24 -1.46
N ASN A 106 13.41 -1.18 -2.77
CA ASN A 106 14.13 -1.90 -3.82
C ASN A 106 14.25 -3.40 -3.52
N LYS A 107 13.21 -4.01 -2.94
CA LYS A 107 13.13 -5.46 -2.72
C LYS A 107 12.58 -6.23 -3.92
N ALA A 108 11.97 -5.51 -4.87
CA ALA A 108 11.44 -6.06 -6.10
C ALA A 108 11.70 -5.09 -7.26
N ASP A 109 11.94 -5.65 -8.44
CA ASP A 109 12.33 -4.90 -9.64
C ASP A 109 11.14 -4.31 -10.41
N SER A 110 9.93 -4.78 -10.13
CA SER A 110 8.68 -4.23 -10.66
C SER A 110 7.58 -4.22 -9.60
N HIS A 111 6.51 -3.47 -9.85
CA HIS A 111 5.34 -3.47 -8.98
C HIS A 111 4.60 -4.80 -8.95
N GLU A 112 4.56 -5.55 -10.06
CA GLU A 112 4.00 -6.91 -10.09
C GLU A 112 4.84 -7.87 -9.24
N ALA A 113 6.17 -7.81 -9.35
CA ALA A 113 7.06 -8.63 -8.53
C ALA A 113 6.91 -8.28 -7.04
N ALA A 114 6.71 -7.00 -6.71
CA ALA A 114 6.45 -6.57 -5.34
C ALA A 114 5.10 -7.08 -4.82
N LEU A 115 4.07 -7.08 -5.67
CA LEU A 115 2.76 -7.63 -5.34
C LEU A 115 2.80 -9.13 -5.09
N GLU A 116 3.51 -9.87 -5.94
CA GLU A 116 3.68 -11.30 -5.77
C GLU A 116 4.43 -11.62 -4.47
N MET A 117 5.53 -10.92 -4.21
CA MET A 117 6.28 -11.07 -2.96
C MET A 117 5.43 -10.75 -1.72
N ALA A 118 4.59 -9.71 -1.78
CA ALA A 118 3.68 -9.37 -0.69
C ALA A 118 2.61 -10.45 -0.45
N LYS A 119 2.09 -11.08 -1.52
CA LYS A 119 1.18 -12.22 -1.42
C LYS A 119 1.86 -13.42 -0.78
N ASP A 120 3.06 -13.76 -1.24
CA ASP A 120 3.85 -14.86 -0.68
C ASP A 120 4.07 -14.67 0.83
N TRP A 121 4.40 -13.45 1.25
CA TRP A 121 4.59 -13.12 2.66
C TRP A 121 3.30 -13.19 3.46
N TRP A 122 2.18 -12.75 2.88
CA TRP A 122 0.88 -12.88 3.51
C TRP A 122 0.50 -14.35 3.69
N ASP A 123 0.69 -15.19 2.68
CA ASP A 123 0.31 -16.60 2.73
C ASP A 123 1.20 -17.41 3.67
N ALA A 124 2.49 -17.07 3.75
CA ALA A 124 3.47 -17.68 4.65
C ALA A 124 3.44 -17.13 6.09
N ARG A 125 2.56 -16.17 6.42
CA ARG A 125 2.53 -15.54 7.74
C ARG A 125 2.23 -16.54 8.86
N ASP A 126 2.76 -16.26 10.05
CA ASP A 126 2.43 -17.02 11.26
C ASP A 126 1.02 -16.66 11.76
N LYS A 127 0.06 -17.55 11.46
CA LYS A 127 -1.35 -17.40 11.86
C LYS A 127 -1.59 -17.65 13.35
N SER A 128 -0.60 -18.15 14.10
CA SER A 128 -0.72 -18.41 15.55
C SER A 128 -0.27 -17.24 16.43
N ARG A 129 0.31 -16.19 15.82
CA ARG A 129 0.90 -15.06 16.53
C ARG A 129 -0.10 -14.19 17.32
N PHE A 130 -1.37 -14.16 16.90
CA PHE A 130 -2.42 -13.29 17.45
C PHE A 130 -3.75 -14.02 17.66
#